data_AF-A0A378MFU4-F1
#
_entry.id   AF-A0A378MFU4-F1
#
_cell.length_a   1.000
_cell.length_b   1.000
_cell.length_c   1.000
_cell.angle_alpha   90.00
_cell.angle_beta   90.00
_cell.angle_gamma   90.00
#
_symmetry.space_group_name_H-M   'P 1'
#
loop_
_entity.id
_entity.type
_entity.pdbx_description
1 polymer ?
#
loop_
_entity_poly.entity_id
_entity_poly.type
_entity_poly.pdbx_seq_one_letter_code
_entity_poly.pdbx_strand_id
1 'polypeptide(L)'
;MARLLVRCGMMPYEPITAIDMLAKDRMGSNSGNLAYQHSVIRTLLTEENEIFADGYLIDPMQAEQINADYDAYILPLADAFRHDFRKKLRDYAELFNRLTIPVYVIGVGLRAPYEPNLKEGFAFDEDVKALCQRF
;
A
#
# COMPACT_ATOMS: atom_id res chain seq x y z
N MET A 1 22.52 4.16 -0.68
CA MET A 1 21.18 4.56 -0.21
C MET A 1 20.22 3.47 -0.63
N ALA A 2 19.39 2.96 0.28
CA ALA A 2 18.34 2.00 -0.06
C ALA A 2 17.19 2.72 -0.77
N ARG A 3 16.69 2.15 -1.85
CA ARG A 3 15.61 2.71 -2.67
C ARG A 3 14.30 2.05 -2.28
N LEU A 4 13.46 2.79 -1.57
CA LEU A 4 12.22 2.28 -0.99
C LEU A 4 11.03 2.75 -1.81
N LEU A 5 10.27 1.82 -2.37
CA LEU A 5 8.96 2.12 -2.95
C LEU A 5 7.92 2.10 -1.82
N VAL A 6 7.12 3.15 -1.69
CA VAL A 6 6.09 3.27 -0.66
C VAL A 6 4.74 3.40 -1.31
N ARG A 7 3.75 2.66 -0.80
CA ARG A 7 2.35 2.85 -1.17
C ARG A 7 1.85 4.19 -0.64
N CYS A 8 1.89 5.20 -1.49
CA CYS A 8 1.42 6.54 -1.18
C CYS A 8 1.07 7.32 -2.45
N GLY A 9 0.12 8.24 -2.32
CA GLY A 9 -0.31 9.07 -3.44
C GLY A 9 0.64 10.23 -3.72
N MET A 10 1.37 10.68 -2.69
CA MET A 10 2.26 11.83 -2.73
C MET A 10 3.39 11.73 -1.72
N MET A 11 4.52 12.37 -2.04
CA MET A 11 5.59 12.60 -1.07
C MET A 11 5.33 13.88 -0.26
N PRO A 12 5.65 13.90 1.04
CA PRO A 12 5.35 15.03 1.93
C PRO A 12 6.15 16.30 1.61
N TYR A 13 7.23 16.18 0.82
CA TYR A 13 8.12 17.26 0.44
C TYR A 13 8.03 17.64 -1.05
N GLU A 14 7.18 16.96 -1.82
CA GLU A 14 6.99 17.27 -3.24
C GLU A 14 5.79 18.22 -3.42
N PRO A 15 5.95 19.32 -4.17
CA PRO A 15 4.82 20.19 -4.49
C PRO A 15 3.85 19.47 -5.43
N ILE A 16 2.56 19.51 -5.11
CA ILE A 16 1.49 18.98 -5.96
C ILE A 16 0.62 20.12 -6.46
N THR A 17 0.32 20.11 -7.75
CA THR A 17 -0.55 21.09 -8.37
C THR A 17 -2.00 20.88 -7.94
N ALA A 18 -2.78 21.95 -7.90
CA ALA A 18 -4.22 21.84 -7.63
C ALA A 18 -4.92 20.91 -8.65
N ILE A 19 -4.48 20.93 -9.91
CA ILE A 19 -5.01 20.07 -10.97
C ILE A 19 -4.72 18.59 -10.67
N ASP A 20 -3.49 18.24 -10.30
CA ASP A 20 -3.16 16.85 -9.94
C ASP A 20 -3.92 16.38 -8.70
N MET A 21 -4.14 17.28 -7.72
CA MET A 21 -4.93 16.96 -6.52
C MET A 21 -6.39 16.68 -6.84
N LEU A 22 -6.96 17.37 -7.84
CA LEU A 22 -8.34 17.14 -8.30
C LEU A 22 -8.46 15.92 -9.21
N ALA A 23 -7.45 15.66 -10.04
CA ALA A 23 -7.49 14.61 -11.05
C ALA A 23 -7.15 13.21 -10.51
N LYS A 24 -6.36 13.13 -9.43
CA LYS A 24 -5.83 11.87 -8.90
C LYS A 24 -6.08 11.78 -7.40
N ASP A 25 -6.35 10.58 -6.91
CA ASP A 25 -6.48 10.33 -5.48
C ASP A 25 -5.10 10.34 -4.79
N ARG A 26 -4.58 11.54 -4.47
CA ARG A 26 -3.27 11.70 -3.82
C ARG A 26 -3.31 11.49 -2.31
N MET A 27 -4.47 11.71 -1.69
CA MET A 27 -4.69 11.55 -0.25
C MET A 27 -4.98 10.10 0.15
N GLY A 28 -5.39 9.25 -0.80
CA GLY A 28 -5.84 7.91 -0.52
C GLY A 28 -7.24 7.93 0.08
N SER A 29 -8.17 8.63 -0.56
CA SER A 29 -9.59 8.86 -0.24
C SER A 29 -9.92 9.78 0.94
N ASN A 30 -9.03 9.96 1.92
CA ASN A 30 -9.28 10.85 3.06
C ASN A 30 -7.99 11.33 3.73
N SER A 31 -8.11 12.35 4.58
CA SER A 31 -6.98 12.94 5.31
C SER A 31 -6.33 12.01 6.34
N GLY A 32 -7.05 11.01 6.85
CA GLY A 32 -6.50 9.99 7.74
C GLY A 32 -5.48 9.10 7.04
N ASN A 33 -5.77 8.66 5.81
CA ASN A 33 -4.82 7.89 5.00
C ASN A 33 -3.60 8.75 4.60
N LEU A 34 -3.80 10.04 4.32
CA LEU A 34 -2.71 10.99 4.09
C LEU A 34 -1.79 11.12 5.30
N ALA A 35 -2.36 11.31 6.50
CA ALA A 35 -1.58 11.38 7.73
C ALA A 35 -0.83 10.07 7.99
N TYR A 36 -1.48 8.93 7.73
CA TYR A 36 -0.86 7.62 7.93
C TYR A 36 0.34 7.39 7.02
N GLN A 37 0.20 7.58 5.70
CA GLN A 37 1.32 7.43 4.76
C GLN A 37 2.47 8.39 5.09
N HIS A 38 2.17 9.64 5.47
CA HIS A 38 3.21 10.60 5.85
C HIS A 38 3.95 10.20 7.13
N SER A 39 3.26 9.61 8.10
CA SER A 39 3.91 9.11 9.32
C SER A 39 4.90 7.98 9.04
N VAL A 40 4.55 7.08 8.11
CA VAL A 40 5.46 6.00 7.67
C VAL A 40 6.66 6.57 6.94
N ILE A 41 6.43 7.47 5.97
CA ILE A 41 7.53 8.15 5.25
C ILE A 41 8.44 8.90 6.21
N ARG A 42 7.89 9.64 7.18
CA ARG A 42 8.66 10.38 8.18
C ARG A 42 9.56 9.46 9.02
N THR A 43 9.11 8.25 9.29
CA THR A 43 9.89 7.24 10.05
C THR A 43 11.04 6.68 9.23
N LEU A 44 10.85 6.55 7.91
CA LEU A 44 11.85 6.01 6.99
C LEU A 44 12.82 7.06 6.45
N LEU A 45 12.50 8.36 6.59
CA LEU A 45 13.27 9.45 6.01
C LEU A 45 14.61 9.65 6.76
N THR A 46 15.66 9.04 6.24
CA THR A 46 17.03 9.12 6.72
C THR A 46 17.97 9.42 5.55
N GLU A 47 19.22 9.81 5.82
CA GLU A 47 20.23 10.01 4.75
C GLU A 47 20.59 8.70 4.02
N GLU A 48 20.21 7.56 4.59
CA GLU A 48 20.47 6.23 4.03
C GLU A 48 19.39 5.76 3.06
N ASN A 49 18.22 6.43 3.04
CA ASN A 49 17.05 5.99 2.28
C ASN A 49 16.64 7.02 1.22
N GLU A 50 16.36 6.54 0.02
CA GLU A 50 15.68 7.27 -1.04
C GLU A 50 14.27 6.71 -1.20
N ILE A 51 13.25 7.55 -1.04
CA ILE A 51 11.85 7.10 -0.91
C ILE A 51 11.05 7.57 -2.13
N PHE A 52 10.29 6.65 -2.71
CA PHE A 52 9.49 6.88 -3.91
C PHE A 52 8.03 6.52 -3.66
N ALA A 53 7.11 7.30 -4.24
CA ALA A 53 5.68 7.02 -4.22
C ALA A 53 5.28 6.07 -5.35
N ASP A 54 4.50 5.03 -5.04
CA ASP A 54 3.83 4.21 -6.07
C ASP A 54 2.65 4.94 -6.74
N GLY A 55 2.24 6.10 -6.21
CA GLY A 55 1.11 6.87 -6.71
C GLY A 55 -0.24 6.18 -6.52
N TYR A 56 -0.33 5.20 -5.62
CA TYR A 56 -1.42 4.24 -5.49
C TYR A 56 -1.72 3.43 -6.76
N LEU A 57 -0.73 3.30 -7.65
CA LEU A 57 -0.82 2.47 -8.84
C LEU A 57 -0.37 1.05 -8.50
N ILE A 58 -1.27 0.09 -8.72
CA ILE A 58 -1.00 -1.33 -8.49
C ILE A 58 -1.15 -2.01 -9.84
N ASP A 59 -0.03 -2.51 -10.36
CA ASP A 59 0.01 -3.28 -11.60
C ASP A 59 0.98 -4.45 -11.43
N PRO A 60 0.48 -5.70 -11.35
CA PRO A 60 1.33 -6.88 -11.27
C PRO A 60 2.33 -7.02 -12.43
N MET A 61 2.10 -6.38 -13.57
CA MET A 61 3.01 -6.41 -14.71
C MET A 61 4.27 -5.55 -14.49
N GLN A 62 4.25 -4.61 -13.54
CA GLN A 62 5.41 -3.78 -13.22
C GLN A 62 6.41 -4.49 -12.28
N ALA A 63 6.19 -5.75 -11.92
CA ALA A 63 7.03 -6.48 -10.95
C ALA A 63 8.52 -6.52 -11.35
N GLU A 64 8.83 -6.77 -12.63
CA GLU A 64 10.22 -6.81 -13.11
C GLU A 64 10.92 -5.46 -12.93
N GLN A 65 10.24 -4.38 -13.27
CA GLN A 65 10.76 -3.03 -13.08
C GLN A 65 10.94 -2.71 -11.60
N ILE A 66 9.94 -3.03 -10.76
CA ILE A 66 10.02 -2.79 -9.31
C ILE A 66 11.21 -3.55 -8.70
N ASN A 67 11.43 -4.80 -9.11
CA ASN A 67 12.55 -5.61 -8.63
C ASN A 67 13.92 -5.07 -9.08
N ALA A 68 13.99 -4.39 -10.22
CA ALA A 68 15.22 -3.80 -10.72
C ALA A 68 15.53 -2.43 -10.09
N ASP A 69 14.48 -1.64 -9.81
CA ASP A 69 14.61 -0.23 -9.45
C ASP A 69 14.60 0.03 -7.93
N TYR A 70 14.13 -0.92 -7.11
CA TYR A 70 13.94 -0.72 -5.66
C TYR A 70 14.50 -1.89 -4.84
N ASP A 71 14.84 -1.60 -3.59
CA ASP A 71 15.36 -2.58 -2.63
C ASP A 71 14.28 -3.16 -1.71
N ALA A 72 13.15 -2.45 -1.54
CA ALA A 72 12.00 -2.90 -0.76
C ALA A 72 10.72 -2.17 -1.16
N TYR A 73 9.58 -2.83 -0.91
CA TYR A 73 8.25 -2.22 -1.04
C TYR A 73 7.57 -2.10 0.32
N ILE A 74 7.33 -0.88 0.78
CA ILE A 74 6.63 -0.56 2.02
C ILE A 74 5.16 -0.27 1.74
N LEU A 75 4.27 -0.92 2.48
CA LEU A 75 2.84 -0.96 2.19
C LEU A 75 1.99 -0.55 3.41
N PRO A 76 1.71 0.76 3.59
CA PRO A 76 0.75 1.22 4.61
C PRO A 76 -0.68 0.81 4.21
N LEU A 77 -1.30 -0.10 4.97
CA LEU A 77 -2.61 -0.69 4.65
C LEU A 77 -3.69 -0.43 5.71
N ALA A 78 -3.85 0.82 6.15
CA ALA A 78 -4.92 1.32 7.06
C ALA A 78 -6.01 0.30 7.46
N ASP A 79 -7.19 0.31 6.82
CA ASP A 79 -8.29 -0.64 7.05
C ASP A 79 -8.64 -1.44 5.78
N ALA A 80 -7.61 -1.97 5.14
CA ALA A 80 -7.69 -2.61 3.82
C ALA A 80 -8.45 -3.95 3.80
N PHE A 81 -8.69 -4.59 4.94
CA PHE A 81 -9.44 -5.85 4.99
C PHE A 81 -10.94 -5.56 5.02
N ARG A 82 -11.50 -5.42 3.82
CA ARG A 82 -12.90 -5.04 3.60
C ARG A 82 -13.39 -5.41 2.20
N HIS A 83 -14.71 -5.45 2.03
CA HIS A 83 -15.36 -5.95 0.81
C HIS A 83 -14.98 -5.15 -0.46
N ASP A 84 -14.96 -3.83 -0.40
CA ASP A 84 -14.65 -2.95 -1.53
C ASP A 84 -13.17 -2.95 -1.93
N PHE A 85 -12.28 -3.45 -1.06
CA PHE A 85 -10.84 -3.47 -1.30
C PHE A 85 -10.34 -4.80 -1.91
N ARG A 86 -11.23 -5.79 -2.05
CA ARG A 86 -10.90 -7.14 -2.53
C ARG A 86 -10.14 -7.19 -3.85
N LYS A 87 -10.51 -6.35 -4.82
CA LYS A 87 -9.78 -6.29 -6.08
C LYS A 87 -8.32 -5.90 -5.85
N LYS A 88 -8.08 -4.86 -5.05
CA LYS A 88 -6.73 -4.40 -4.70
C LYS A 88 -5.95 -5.45 -3.91
N LEU A 89 -6.60 -6.21 -3.01
CA LEU A 89 -5.96 -7.33 -2.31
C LEU A 89 -5.47 -8.39 -3.30
N ARG A 90 -6.28 -8.75 -4.31
CA ARG A 90 -5.87 -9.69 -5.35
C ARG A 90 -4.74 -9.15 -6.22
N ASP A 91 -4.83 -7.89 -6.66
CA ASP A 91 -3.78 -7.25 -7.43
C ASP A 91 -2.46 -7.20 -6.63
N TYR A 92 -2.52 -6.90 -5.33
CA TYR A 92 -1.35 -6.94 -4.45
C TYR A 92 -0.79 -8.35 -4.26
N ALA A 93 -1.65 -9.36 -4.02
CA ALA A 93 -1.20 -10.74 -3.89
C ALA A 93 -0.47 -11.20 -5.16
N GLU A 94 -1.01 -10.88 -6.34
CA GLU A 94 -0.37 -11.21 -7.62
C GLU A 94 0.97 -10.47 -7.79
N LEU A 95 1.01 -9.18 -7.50
CA LEU A 95 2.24 -8.40 -7.56
C LEU A 95 3.30 -8.97 -6.62
N PHE A 96 2.96 -9.18 -5.34
CA PHE A 96 3.90 -9.62 -4.33
C PHE A 96 4.48 -10.99 -4.66
N ASN A 97 3.69 -11.91 -5.21
CA ASN A 97 4.18 -13.21 -5.67
C ASN A 97 5.24 -13.12 -6.77
N ARG A 98 5.27 -12.01 -7.53
CA ARG A 98 6.25 -11.74 -8.59
C ARG A 98 7.44 -10.89 -8.11
N LEU A 99 7.33 -10.22 -6.96
CA LEU A 99 8.42 -9.42 -6.40
C LEU A 99 9.48 -10.32 -5.78
N THR A 100 10.75 -10.07 -6.07
CA THR A 100 11.90 -10.74 -5.45
C THR A 100 12.45 -9.97 -4.25
N ILE A 101 12.10 -8.68 -4.16
CA ILE A 101 12.44 -7.79 -3.05
C ILE A 101 11.50 -7.99 -1.86
N PRO A 102 11.94 -7.66 -0.63
CA PRO A 102 11.07 -7.73 0.55
C PRO A 102 9.90 -6.74 0.45
N VAL A 103 8.74 -7.20 0.90
CA VAL A 103 7.52 -6.39 1.05
C VAL A 103 7.23 -6.25 2.54
N TYR A 104 7.00 -5.03 3.01
CA TYR A 104 6.70 -4.73 4.41
C TYR A 104 5.31 -4.13 4.53
N VAL A 105 4.37 -4.89 5.10
CA VAL A 105 3.02 -4.38 5.40
C VAL A 105 3.07 -3.63 6.72
N ILE A 106 2.93 -2.30 6.66
CA ILE A 106 2.90 -1.46 7.84
C ILE A 106 1.44 -1.27 8.22
N GLY A 107 1.00 -2.05 9.20
CA GLY A 107 -0.35 -2.02 9.78
C GLY A 107 -1.48 -2.35 8.80
N VAL A 108 -2.41 -3.18 9.25
CA VAL A 108 -3.64 -3.44 8.50
C VAL A 108 -4.81 -3.74 9.42
N GLY A 109 -5.95 -3.13 9.10
CA GLY A 109 -7.18 -3.20 9.88
C GLY A 109 -8.31 -3.90 9.14
N LEU A 110 -9.13 -4.58 9.92
CA LEU A 110 -10.42 -5.13 9.52
C LEU A 110 -11.50 -4.04 9.57
N ARG A 111 -12.22 -3.84 8.47
CA ARG A 111 -13.46 -3.05 8.50
C ARG A 111 -14.64 -4.01 8.53
N ALA A 112 -15.28 -4.10 9.69
CA ALA A 112 -16.45 -4.93 9.93
C ALA A 112 -17.52 -4.15 10.70
N PRO A 113 -18.77 -4.65 10.78
CA PRO A 113 -19.78 -4.12 11.70
C PRO A 113 -19.27 -4.13 13.15
N TYR A 114 -19.93 -3.35 14.03
CA TYR A 114 -19.53 -3.21 15.43
C TYR A 114 -19.46 -4.56 16.17
N GLU A 115 -20.40 -5.45 15.91
CA GLU A 115 -20.42 -6.83 16.42
C GLU A 115 -20.40 -7.81 15.24
N PRO A 116 -19.21 -8.17 14.73
CA PRO A 116 -19.11 -9.07 13.60
C PRO A 116 -19.26 -10.54 14.03
N ASN A 117 -19.95 -11.35 13.23
CA ASN A 117 -19.94 -12.79 13.41
C ASN A 117 -18.66 -13.39 12.79
N LEU A 118 -17.60 -13.51 13.59
CA LEU A 118 -16.31 -14.03 13.14
C LEU A 118 -16.35 -15.52 12.73
N LYS A 119 -17.40 -16.27 13.05
CA LYS A 119 -17.51 -17.69 12.68
C LYS A 119 -17.94 -17.91 11.23
N GLU A 120 -18.66 -16.96 10.65
CA GLU A 120 -19.15 -17.06 9.26
C GLU A 120 -18.09 -16.63 8.23
N GLY A 121 -17.00 -16.02 8.71
CA GLY A 121 -15.96 -15.45 7.85
C GLY A 121 -16.43 -14.20 7.13
N PHE A 122 -15.53 -13.61 6.35
CA PHE A 122 -15.82 -12.45 5.51
C PHE A 122 -15.64 -12.80 4.03
N ALA A 123 -16.36 -12.06 3.18
CA ALA A 123 -16.28 -12.26 1.73
C ALA A 123 -14.86 -12.03 1.15
N PHE A 124 -13.96 -11.40 1.90
CA PHE A 124 -12.58 -11.10 1.53
C PHE A 124 -11.55 -12.03 2.16
N ASP A 125 -11.95 -13.04 2.94
CA ASP A 125 -11.01 -13.91 3.65
C ASP A 125 -10.03 -14.62 2.73
N GLU A 126 -10.49 -15.14 1.59
CA GLU A 126 -9.62 -15.78 0.60
C GLU A 126 -8.65 -14.79 -0.04
N ASP A 127 -9.09 -13.54 -0.27
CA ASP A 127 -8.23 -12.49 -0.83
C ASP A 127 -7.15 -12.08 0.19
N VAL A 128 -7.49 -12.04 1.49
CA VAL A 128 -6.54 -11.78 2.58
C VAL A 128 -5.54 -12.93 2.73
N LYS A 129 -6.02 -14.19 2.70
CA LYS A 129 -5.13 -15.35 2.75
C LYS A 129 -4.13 -15.35 1.60
N ALA A 130 -4.58 -15.06 0.39
CA ALA A 130 -3.72 -14.98 -0.79
C ALA A 130 -2.62 -13.90 -0.63
N LEU A 131 -2.98 -12.73 -0.07
CA LEU A 131 -2.02 -11.68 0.24
C LEU A 131 -0.97 -12.14 1.26
N CYS A 132 -1.40 -12.87 2.29
CA CYS A 132 -0.55 -13.25 3.42
C CYS A 132 0.37 -14.45 3.17
N GLN A 133 0.18 -15.21 2.08
CA GLN A 133 0.99 -16.40 1.77
C GLN A 133 2.49 -16.13 1.60
N ARG A 134 2.89 -14.87 1.40
CA ARG A 134 4.29 -14.48 1.17
C ARG A 134 5.01 -13.95 2.42
N PHE A 135 4.31 -13.74 3.54
CA PHE A 135 4.91 -13.22 4.78
C PHE A 135 5.18 -14.32 5.80
#